data_AF-A0A2E0J2J0-F1
#
_entry.id   AF-A0A2E0J2J0-F1
#
_cell.length_a   1.000
_cell.length_b   1.000
_cell.length_c   1.000
_cell.angle_alpha   90.00
_cell.angle_beta   90.00
_cell.angle_gamma   90.00
#
_symmetry.space_group_name_H-M   'P 1'
#
loop_
_entity.id
_entity.type
_entity.pdbx_description
1 polymer ?
#
loop_
_entity_poly.entity_id
_entity_poly.type
_entity_poly.pdbx_seq_one_letter_code
_entity_poly.pdbx_strand_id
1 'polypeptide(L)'
;MPGSIYRATPGSPYVGRRHQFRGCPVTAGMRSEPANVPNRLKSRPRTIAAPLHVVCSIERKSCMTATIHTVAVEKTSGDLARQDQLAWKLAELATRAKDAPQDDEAVAMAKNRIIDNAAIALGAANESAVKVARSDAMSAKGTGKATVWGLEDKFAPVPAAFANAVGVRFLDNDDCYLAAEYSHPDDNISPIIAVGQHLGVSGADILRGIVVAYEVHVALVGTGDGTGICLHKHKVDHMTHIAAGTAAGISSMLGLTTEQTYHAINFAVHNAISSRQSRKGDIGAQKEFVPGFSAEISIKAVHHAMHGLKGPNPVYEGVDSIIRRFLNGRDDENAVYKVALAEPGVGALRNIMKTYPKQHAFEYQGQAIIDLALQLREQLPKKGESVDLDQIEKIVLETSHHTHHVIGTDAQDPQKIDPDSPRGTLDHSIMFAIARCIQTGEFHKDRAYQMTQPEKDELRALMARIETQFDQRWEDLYHDQDPNVQAYGGRMIVTLADGSEVADEKTRANAHPGGDTPWQRPDYEAKLADYTKDLVSDGERARFIKAVDGMDSLSGDELATINLIVDAGTLEAPETQGIY
;
A
#
# COMPACT_ATOMS: atom_id res chain seq x y z
N MET A 1 53.79 -24.06 3.83
CA MET A 1 54.31 -23.43 5.07
C MET A 1 54.61 -21.96 4.78
N PRO A 2 54.45 -21.02 5.73
CA PRO A 2 53.72 -21.04 7.01
C PRO A 2 52.53 -20.02 6.96
N GLY A 3 51.57 -19.91 7.88
CA GLY A 3 51.35 -20.47 9.22
C GLY A 3 51.03 -19.36 10.23
N SER A 4 49.76 -19.21 10.64
CA SER A 4 49.32 -18.58 11.91
C SER A 4 47.78 -18.70 12.01
N ILE A 5 47.18 -19.72 12.64
CA ILE A 5 46.99 -19.98 14.08
C ILE A 5 46.46 -18.76 14.85
N TYR A 6 45.14 -18.72 15.07
CA TYR A 6 44.54 -18.03 16.21
C TYR A 6 43.98 -19.07 17.19
N ARG A 7 44.56 -19.09 18.39
CA ARG A 7 44.09 -19.86 19.57
C ARG A 7 43.06 -19.03 20.32
N ALA A 8 42.01 -19.70 20.76
CA ALA A 8 41.12 -19.26 21.83
C ALA A 8 41.71 -19.59 23.21
N THR A 9 41.47 -18.74 24.21
CA THR A 9 41.32 -19.12 25.63
C THR A 9 40.54 -18.04 26.42
N PRO A 10 39.90 -18.40 27.56
CA PRO A 10 38.75 -17.68 28.14
C PRO A 10 38.99 -17.06 29.54
N GLY A 11 37.97 -16.34 30.05
CA GLY A 11 37.85 -15.82 31.43
C GLY A 11 38.03 -14.30 31.50
N SER A 12 37.25 -13.47 32.20
CA SER A 12 36.59 -13.62 33.51
C SER A 12 35.50 -12.51 33.68
N PRO A 13 34.61 -12.57 34.70
CA PRO A 13 33.29 -11.93 34.75
C PRO A 13 33.28 -10.63 35.57
N TYR A 14 32.29 -9.74 35.43
CA TYR A 14 31.85 -8.86 36.55
C TYR A 14 30.40 -8.35 36.38
N VAL A 15 29.54 -8.86 37.28
CA VAL A 15 28.47 -8.18 38.06
C VAL A 15 27.28 -7.56 37.32
N GLY A 16 26.18 -8.32 37.31
CA GLY A 16 24.81 -7.81 37.13
C GLY A 16 24.24 -7.27 38.45
N ARG A 17 23.70 -6.04 38.42
CA ARG A 17 22.83 -5.49 39.46
C ARG A 17 21.39 -5.88 39.17
N ARG A 18 20.77 -6.62 40.09
CA ARG A 18 19.32 -6.85 40.14
C ARG A 18 18.66 -5.63 40.79
N HIS A 19 17.72 -4.99 40.09
CA HIS A 19 16.72 -4.15 40.74
C HIS A 19 15.45 -4.97 40.97
N GLN A 20 15.19 -5.25 42.25
CA GLN A 20 13.89 -5.66 42.76
C GLN A 20 12.95 -4.45 42.72
N PHE A 21 11.80 -4.57 42.06
CA PHE A 21 10.64 -3.75 42.37
C PHE A 21 9.54 -4.61 42.96
N ARG A 22 9.07 -4.14 44.12
CA ARG A 22 8.12 -4.77 45.03
C ARG A 22 6.72 -4.73 44.42
N GLY A 23 6.00 -5.84 44.53
CA GLY A 23 4.56 -5.88 44.35
C GLY A 23 3.83 -5.15 45.48
N CYS A 24 2.73 -4.49 45.12
CA CYS A 24 1.71 -4.01 46.04
C CYS A 24 0.35 -4.53 45.54
N PRO A 25 -0.49 -5.13 46.40
CA PRO A 25 -1.77 -5.70 46.00
C PRO A 25 -2.85 -4.61 46.00
N VAL A 26 -3.73 -4.61 45.01
CA VAL A 26 -4.97 -3.81 45.03
C VAL A 26 -6.16 -4.75 45.13
N THR A 27 -6.94 -4.47 46.16
CA THR A 27 -8.12 -5.16 46.66
C THR A 27 -9.31 -5.09 45.72
N ALA A 28 -10.09 -6.17 45.69
CA ALA A 28 -11.42 -6.26 45.12
C ALA A 28 -12.38 -5.26 45.78
N GLY A 29 -13.06 -4.45 44.95
CA GLY A 29 -14.13 -3.54 45.34
C GLY A 29 -15.44 -3.93 44.66
N MET A 30 -16.48 -4.04 45.48
CA MET A 30 -17.81 -4.55 45.18
C MET A 30 -18.57 -3.73 44.11
N ARG A 31 -19.40 -4.48 43.38
CA ARG A 31 -20.50 -4.00 42.54
C ARG A 31 -21.53 -3.23 43.37
N SER A 32 -22.00 -2.09 42.86
CA SER A 32 -23.28 -1.50 43.23
C SER A 32 -24.00 -1.02 41.97
N GLU A 33 -25.15 -1.64 41.71
CA GLU A 33 -26.18 -1.16 40.78
C GLU A 33 -26.79 0.14 41.28
N PRO A 34 -27.27 1.05 40.41
CA PRO A 34 -28.30 1.99 40.77
C PRO A 34 -29.66 1.56 40.21
N ALA A 35 -30.65 1.73 41.08
CA ALA A 35 -32.03 1.36 40.93
C ALA A 35 -32.79 2.21 39.90
N ASN A 36 -33.82 1.56 39.39
CA ASN A 36 -34.82 2.01 38.43
C ASN A 36 -35.94 2.78 39.17
N VAL A 37 -36.26 4.03 38.78
CA VAL A 37 -37.56 4.67 39.09
C VAL A 37 -37.98 5.63 37.94
N PRO A 38 -39.25 5.62 37.50
CA PRO A 38 -39.70 6.28 36.28
C PRO A 38 -40.38 7.64 36.54
N ASN A 39 -40.37 8.57 35.57
CA ASN A 39 -41.63 9.17 35.10
C ASN A 39 -41.52 10.05 33.85
N ARG A 40 -42.66 10.07 33.16
CA ARG A 40 -43.04 10.86 31.99
C ARG A 40 -42.86 12.37 32.21
N LEU A 41 -42.54 13.09 31.14
CA LEU A 41 -43.24 14.33 30.78
C LEU A 41 -43.08 14.62 29.28
N LYS A 42 -44.23 14.86 28.65
CA LYS A 42 -44.40 15.24 27.25
C LYS A 42 -44.03 16.71 27.08
N SER A 43 -43.22 17.03 26.09
CA SER A 43 -43.22 18.36 25.46
C SER A 43 -42.90 18.22 23.97
N ARG A 44 -43.87 18.59 23.13
CA ARG A 44 -43.67 18.84 21.69
C ARG A 44 -42.95 20.18 21.53
N PRO A 45 -42.08 20.31 20.53
CA PRO A 45 -42.18 21.49 19.68
C PRO A 45 -42.07 21.18 18.17
N ARG A 46 -42.97 21.83 17.44
CA ARG A 46 -42.82 22.46 16.11
C ARG A 46 -41.99 21.73 15.05
N THR A 47 -42.71 21.15 14.10
CA THR A 47 -42.27 20.83 12.74
C THR A 47 -41.68 22.05 12.04
N ILE A 48 -40.39 21.96 11.70
CA ILE A 48 -39.74 22.73 10.64
C ILE A 48 -39.52 21.73 9.50
N ALA A 49 -39.95 22.08 8.29
CA ALA A 49 -39.85 21.24 7.11
C ALA A 49 -38.37 21.06 6.71
N ALA A 50 -37.93 19.81 6.60
CA ALA A 50 -36.67 19.43 5.96
C ALA A 50 -36.93 19.11 4.46
N PRO A 51 -35.98 19.39 3.55
CA PRO A 51 -36.13 19.09 2.14
C PRO A 51 -36.09 17.57 1.88
N LEU A 52 -36.85 17.12 0.87
CA LEU A 52 -36.89 15.73 0.45
C LEU A 52 -35.50 15.26 0.01
N HIS A 53 -34.85 14.43 0.83
CA HIS A 53 -33.83 13.51 0.34
C HIS A 53 -34.53 12.40 -0.45
N VAL A 54 -34.26 12.34 -1.74
CA VAL A 54 -34.53 11.15 -2.56
C VAL A 54 -33.60 10.05 -2.05
N VAL A 55 -34.10 9.22 -1.14
CA VAL A 55 -33.44 7.96 -0.78
C VAL A 55 -33.68 7.01 -1.95
N CYS A 56 -32.72 6.95 -2.86
CA CYS A 56 -32.63 5.84 -3.79
C CYS A 56 -32.33 4.59 -2.96
N SER A 57 -33.35 3.75 -2.75
CA SER A 57 -33.19 2.46 -2.10
C SER A 57 -32.33 1.56 -2.98
N ILE A 58 -31.02 1.53 -2.72
CA ILE A 58 -30.15 0.48 -3.22
C ILE A 58 -30.60 -0.80 -2.50
N GLU A 59 -31.23 -1.70 -3.26
CA GLU A 59 -31.59 -3.02 -2.78
C GLU A 59 -30.34 -3.75 -2.28
N ARG A 60 -30.39 -4.19 -1.01
CA ARG A 60 -29.36 -5.01 -0.38
C ARG A 60 -29.26 -6.36 -1.11
N LYS A 61 -28.23 -6.54 -1.93
CA LYS A 61 -27.65 -7.86 -2.22
C LYS A 61 -26.37 -8.03 -1.42
N SER A 62 -26.49 -8.19 -0.10
CA SER A 62 -25.42 -8.78 0.70
C SER A 62 -25.73 -10.27 0.83
N CYS A 63 -25.23 -11.04 -0.13
CA CYS A 63 -25.08 -12.48 -0.01
C CYS A 63 -23.56 -12.72 -0.05
N MET A 64 -22.99 -13.37 0.96
CA MET A 64 -21.56 -13.61 1.06
C MET A 64 -21.08 -14.38 -0.18
N THR A 65 -20.39 -13.72 -1.10
CA THR A 65 -19.86 -14.28 -2.36
C THR A 65 -18.46 -14.89 -2.19
N ALA A 66 -17.98 -15.02 -0.96
CA ALA A 66 -16.64 -15.48 -0.62
C ALA A 66 -16.69 -16.59 0.43
N THR A 67 -15.87 -17.63 0.24
CA THR A 67 -15.63 -18.68 1.23
C THR A 67 -14.47 -18.27 2.12
N ILE A 68 -14.66 -18.39 3.44
CA ILE A 68 -13.58 -18.19 4.42
C ILE A 68 -12.82 -19.49 4.60
N HIS A 69 -11.53 -19.48 4.29
CA HIS A 69 -10.63 -20.59 4.49
C HIS A 69 -9.81 -20.43 5.77
N THR A 70 -9.89 -21.42 6.65
CA THR A 70 -9.05 -21.55 7.83
C THR A 70 -7.66 -22.03 7.42
N VAL A 71 -6.62 -21.33 7.87
CA VAL A 71 -5.21 -21.62 7.60
C VAL A 71 -4.51 -21.82 8.94
N ALA A 72 -4.11 -23.06 9.24
CA ALA A 72 -3.54 -23.44 10.53
C ALA A 72 -2.22 -24.17 10.34
N VAL A 73 -1.33 -24.06 11.33
CA VAL A 73 -0.02 -24.69 11.29
C VAL A 73 -0.12 -26.21 11.48
N GLU A 74 0.60 -26.97 10.68
CA GLU A 74 0.77 -28.41 10.86
C GLU A 74 1.71 -28.72 12.03
N LYS A 75 1.38 -29.76 12.80
CA LYS A 75 2.23 -30.27 13.89
C LYS A 75 3.16 -31.39 13.42
N THR A 76 2.73 -32.15 12.42
CA THR A 76 3.48 -33.25 11.81
C THR A 76 3.49 -33.03 10.30
N SER A 77 4.60 -33.34 9.64
CA SER A 77 4.71 -33.18 8.20
C SER A 77 3.88 -34.23 7.46
N GLY A 78 3.10 -33.78 6.47
CA GLY A 78 2.42 -34.65 5.50
C GLY A 78 0.96 -34.96 5.81
N ASP A 79 0.38 -34.35 6.84
CA ASP A 79 -1.02 -34.59 7.23
C ASP A 79 -2.02 -33.77 6.37
N LEU A 80 -1.60 -32.62 5.84
CA LEU A 80 -2.44 -31.71 5.07
C LEU A 80 -2.42 -32.03 3.56
N ALA A 81 -3.57 -32.49 3.06
CA ALA A 81 -3.76 -32.71 1.63
C ALA A 81 -3.53 -31.41 0.83
N ARG A 82 -2.95 -31.52 -0.37
CA ARG A 82 -2.58 -30.35 -1.19
C ARG A 82 -3.78 -29.43 -1.43
N GLN A 83 -4.94 -30.00 -1.71
CA GLN A 83 -6.18 -29.28 -2.00
C GLN A 83 -6.66 -28.43 -0.82
N ASP A 84 -6.28 -28.81 0.40
CA ASP A 84 -6.64 -28.09 1.60
C ASP A 84 -5.67 -26.95 1.95
N GLN A 85 -4.49 -26.92 1.30
CA GLN A 85 -3.49 -25.87 1.50
C GLN A 85 -3.93 -24.55 0.85
N LEU A 86 -3.63 -23.44 1.51
CA LEU A 86 -3.92 -22.08 1.05
C LEU A 86 -3.30 -21.83 -0.33
N ALA A 87 -2.04 -22.22 -0.52
CA ALA A 87 -1.36 -22.04 -1.81
C ALA A 87 -2.09 -22.75 -2.97
N TRP A 88 -2.77 -23.87 -2.69
CA TRP A 88 -3.57 -24.58 -3.71
C TRP A 88 -4.88 -23.85 -3.97
N LYS A 89 -5.58 -23.40 -2.93
CA LYS A 89 -6.81 -22.62 -3.06
C LYS A 89 -6.60 -21.31 -3.84
N LEU A 90 -5.48 -20.64 -3.60
CA LEU A 90 -5.04 -19.47 -4.38
C LEU A 90 -4.77 -19.84 -5.85
N ALA A 91 -4.13 -20.99 -6.10
CA ALA A 91 -3.88 -21.48 -7.45
C ALA A 91 -5.18 -21.83 -8.20
N GLU A 92 -6.14 -22.48 -7.54
CA GLU A 92 -7.45 -22.76 -8.13
C GLU A 92 -8.18 -21.47 -8.52
N LEU A 93 -8.19 -20.47 -7.63
CA LEU A 93 -8.76 -19.15 -7.91
C LEU A 93 -8.11 -18.51 -9.14
N ALA A 94 -6.77 -18.53 -9.22
CA ALA A 94 -6.05 -17.94 -10.33
C ALA A 94 -6.34 -18.65 -11.67
N THR A 95 -6.39 -19.98 -11.66
CA THR A 95 -6.54 -20.77 -12.90
C THR A 95 -7.96 -20.81 -13.45
N ARG A 96 -8.98 -20.74 -12.60
CA ARG A 96 -10.39 -20.72 -13.04
C ARG A 96 -10.84 -19.35 -13.53
N ALA A 97 -10.09 -18.29 -13.26
CA ALA A 97 -10.43 -16.92 -13.69
C ALA A 97 -10.55 -16.77 -15.22
N LYS A 98 -9.91 -17.65 -15.99
CA LYS A 98 -10.05 -17.70 -17.46
C LYS A 98 -11.42 -18.20 -17.93
N ASP A 99 -12.10 -18.98 -17.08
CA ASP A 99 -13.38 -19.64 -17.39
C ASP A 99 -14.57 -18.82 -16.86
N ALA A 100 -14.31 -17.72 -16.15
CA ALA A 100 -15.31 -16.79 -15.63
C ALA A 100 -15.35 -15.49 -16.45
N PRO A 101 -16.53 -14.88 -16.63
CA PRO A 101 -16.59 -13.53 -17.20
C PRO A 101 -15.81 -12.57 -16.29
N GLN A 102 -15.00 -11.71 -16.91
CA GLN A 102 -14.35 -10.63 -16.17
C GLN A 102 -15.37 -9.56 -15.82
N ASP A 103 -15.13 -8.89 -14.69
CA ASP A 103 -15.93 -7.75 -14.27
C ASP A 103 -15.47 -6.50 -15.02
N ASP A 104 -16.39 -5.85 -15.75
CA ASP A 104 -16.05 -4.69 -16.56
C ASP A 104 -15.50 -3.52 -15.73
N GLU A 105 -15.99 -3.33 -14.49
CA GLU A 105 -15.48 -2.28 -13.60
C GLU A 105 -14.08 -2.62 -13.09
N ALA A 106 -13.83 -3.89 -12.72
CA ALA A 106 -12.50 -4.33 -12.30
C ALA A 106 -11.47 -4.19 -13.44
N VAL A 107 -11.87 -4.52 -14.67
CA VAL A 107 -11.02 -4.34 -15.86
C VAL A 107 -10.77 -2.85 -16.15
N ALA A 108 -11.81 -2.01 -16.06
CA ALA A 108 -11.66 -0.57 -16.20
C ALA A 108 -10.74 0.02 -15.11
N MET A 109 -10.83 -0.50 -13.88
CA MET A 109 -9.96 -0.10 -12.79
C MET A 109 -8.51 -0.56 -13.01
N ALA A 110 -8.29 -1.76 -13.53
CA ALA A 110 -6.94 -2.21 -13.91
C ALA A 110 -6.31 -1.26 -14.93
N LYS A 111 -7.09 -0.80 -15.93
CA LYS A 111 -6.65 0.24 -16.89
C LYS A 111 -6.32 1.57 -16.20
N ASN A 112 -7.09 2.01 -15.20
CA ASN A 112 -6.77 3.20 -14.40
C ASN A 112 -5.45 3.03 -13.65
N ARG A 113 -5.22 1.86 -13.04
CA ARG A 113 -3.98 1.57 -12.30
C ARG A 113 -2.74 1.54 -13.20
N ILE A 114 -2.88 1.09 -14.45
CA ILE A 114 -1.79 1.17 -15.44
C ILE A 114 -1.42 2.64 -15.74
N ILE A 115 -2.42 3.53 -15.86
CA ILE A 115 -2.17 4.97 -16.03
C ILE A 115 -1.47 5.53 -14.79
N ASP A 116 -1.94 5.17 -13.59
CA ASP A 116 -1.37 5.62 -12.33
C ASP A 116 0.11 5.20 -12.19
N ASN A 117 0.42 3.94 -12.45
CA ASN A 117 1.79 3.41 -12.42
C ASN A 117 2.70 4.17 -13.39
N ALA A 118 2.23 4.44 -14.61
CA ALA A 118 3.01 5.17 -15.59
C ALA A 118 3.25 6.63 -15.15
N ALA A 119 2.25 7.29 -14.57
CA ALA A 119 2.36 8.63 -14.03
C ALA A 119 3.42 8.69 -12.91
N ILE A 120 3.34 7.79 -11.93
CA ILE A 120 4.23 7.77 -10.77
C ILE A 120 5.67 7.41 -11.18
N ALA A 121 5.84 6.37 -11.99
CA ALA A 121 7.16 5.94 -12.43
C ALA A 121 7.89 7.03 -13.21
N LEU A 122 7.19 7.76 -14.08
CA LEU A 122 7.78 8.87 -14.81
C LEU A 122 7.95 10.13 -13.96
N GLY A 123 7.02 10.39 -13.04
CA GLY A 123 7.16 11.47 -12.05
C GLY A 123 8.37 11.30 -11.12
N ALA A 124 8.93 10.09 -11.05
CA ALA A 124 10.14 9.71 -10.33
C ALA A 124 11.34 9.43 -11.25
N ALA A 125 11.25 9.66 -12.56
CA ALA A 125 12.19 9.10 -13.54
C ALA A 125 13.65 9.50 -13.30
N ASN A 126 13.90 10.68 -12.73
CA ASN A 126 15.25 11.20 -12.47
C ASN A 126 15.67 11.09 -11.01
N GLU A 127 14.88 10.42 -10.18
CA GLU A 127 15.24 10.13 -8.80
C GLU A 127 16.35 9.08 -8.72
N SER A 128 17.26 9.25 -7.75
CA SER A 128 18.52 8.47 -7.69
C SER A 128 18.32 6.96 -7.79
N ALA A 129 17.39 6.39 -7.02
CA ALA A 129 17.09 4.96 -7.02
C ALA A 129 16.50 4.49 -8.37
N VAL A 130 15.67 5.31 -9.01
CA VAL A 130 15.05 5.01 -10.31
C VAL A 130 16.09 5.09 -11.44
N LYS A 131 17.01 6.06 -11.37
CA LYS A 131 18.16 6.16 -12.30
C LYS A 131 19.02 4.89 -12.24
N VAL A 132 19.32 4.41 -11.03
CA VAL A 132 20.10 3.17 -10.84
C VAL A 132 19.35 1.95 -11.38
N ALA A 133 18.09 1.76 -10.99
CA ALA A 133 17.30 0.62 -11.47
C ALA A 133 17.11 0.62 -13.00
N ARG A 134 16.94 1.80 -13.61
CA ARG A 134 16.93 1.94 -15.08
C ARG A 134 18.29 1.58 -15.69
N SER A 135 19.38 2.05 -15.10
CA SER A 135 20.74 1.73 -15.56
C SER A 135 21.02 0.22 -15.51
N ASP A 136 20.57 -0.47 -14.45
CA ASP A 136 20.69 -1.92 -14.34
C ASP A 136 19.95 -2.62 -15.50
N ALA A 137 18.75 -2.14 -15.85
CA ALA A 137 18.01 -2.68 -16.98
C ALA A 137 18.71 -2.46 -18.34
N MET A 138 19.50 -1.39 -18.50
CA MET A 138 20.24 -1.12 -19.73
C MET A 138 21.24 -2.23 -20.10
N SER A 139 21.76 -2.97 -19.11
CA SER A 139 22.62 -4.14 -19.37
C SER A 139 21.92 -5.26 -20.14
N ALA A 140 20.59 -5.30 -20.11
CA ALA A 140 19.75 -6.27 -20.80
C ALA A 140 19.05 -5.69 -22.05
N LYS A 141 19.50 -4.52 -22.55
CA LYS A 141 18.97 -3.90 -23.76
C LYS A 141 19.04 -4.88 -24.95
N GLY A 142 17.92 -5.01 -25.67
CA GLY A 142 17.77 -5.87 -26.85
C GLY A 142 17.58 -7.36 -26.56
N THR A 143 17.50 -7.78 -25.30
CA THR A 143 17.43 -9.22 -24.92
C THR A 143 16.01 -9.76 -24.75
N GLY A 144 14.97 -8.95 -25.01
CA GLY A 144 13.58 -9.35 -24.93
C GLY A 144 12.64 -8.33 -25.57
N LYS A 145 11.35 -8.41 -25.23
CA LYS A 145 10.31 -7.51 -25.76
C LYS A 145 9.63 -6.62 -24.69
N ALA A 146 10.03 -6.74 -23.42
CA ALA A 146 9.46 -5.92 -22.35
C ALA A 146 9.96 -4.47 -22.43
N THR A 147 9.16 -3.51 -21.99
CA THR A 147 9.50 -2.09 -22.01
C THR A 147 9.82 -1.55 -20.62
N VAL A 148 10.66 -0.54 -20.56
CA VAL A 148 10.88 0.29 -19.35
C VAL A 148 10.21 1.64 -19.58
N TRP A 149 9.48 2.15 -18.58
CA TRP A 149 8.81 3.45 -18.67
C TRP A 149 9.80 4.54 -19.09
N GLY A 150 9.45 5.27 -20.13
CA GLY A 150 10.24 6.37 -20.69
C GLY A 150 11.28 5.95 -21.74
N LEU A 151 11.49 4.66 -21.99
CA LEU A 151 12.48 4.17 -22.97
C LEU A 151 11.81 3.53 -24.19
N GLU A 152 12.36 3.77 -25.38
CA GLU A 152 11.95 3.10 -26.62
C GLU A 152 12.51 1.67 -26.74
N ASP A 153 13.59 1.40 -26.01
CA ASP A 153 14.29 0.12 -26.04
C ASP A 153 13.48 -1.03 -25.43
N LYS A 154 13.85 -2.25 -25.82
CA LYS A 154 13.23 -3.49 -25.34
C LYS A 154 14.21 -4.31 -24.51
N PHE A 155 13.70 -5.04 -23.53
CA PHE A 155 14.49 -5.69 -22.49
C PHE A 155 13.96 -7.10 -22.17
N ALA A 156 14.80 -7.90 -21.49
CA ALA A 156 14.33 -9.07 -20.78
C ALA A 156 13.29 -8.69 -19.70
N PRO A 157 12.33 -9.59 -19.37
CA PRO A 157 11.19 -9.22 -18.54
C PRO A 157 11.57 -8.93 -17.09
N VAL A 158 12.57 -9.63 -16.53
CA VAL A 158 13.03 -9.43 -15.15
C VAL A 158 13.61 -8.02 -14.93
N PRO A 159 14.62 -7.56 -15.68
CA PRO A 159 15.17 -6.21 -15.49
C PRO A 159 14.15 -5.11 -15.81
N ALA A 160 13.28 -5.29 -16.80
CA ALA A 160 12.21 -4.34 -17.10
C ALA A 160 11.20 -4.22 -15.95
N ALA A 161 10.74 -5.36 -15.42
CA ALA A 161 9.83 -5.39 -14.29
C ALA A 161 10.45 -4.74 -13.04
N PHE A 162 11.73 -5.01 -12.76
CA PHE A 162 12.45 -4.42 -11.65
C PHE A 162 12.49 -2.89 -11.76
N ALA A 163 12.98 -2.36 -12.90
CA ALA A 163 13.09 -0.92 -13.11
C ALA A 163 11.73 -0.21 -13.02
N ASN A 164 10.69 -0.78 -13.63
CA ASN A 164 9.35 -0.21 -13.59
C ASN A 164 8.75 -0.25 -12.18
N ALA A 165 8.90 -1.35 -11.45
CA ALA A 165 8.39 -1.49 -10.09
C ALA A 165 9.06 -0.50 -9.12
N VAL A 166 10.39 -0.31 -9.23
CA VAL A 166 11.12 0.71 -8.45
C VAL A 166 10.59 2.11 -8.74
N GLY A 167 10.37 2.44 -10.03
CA GLY A 167 9.81 3.73 -10.43
C GLY A 167 8.44 4.00 -9.80
N VAL A 168 7.53 3.02 -9.89
CA VAL A 168 6.17 3.13 -9.31
C VAL A 168 6.24 3.34 -7.80
N ARG A 169 7.11 2.60 -7.10
CA ARG A 169 7.15 2.65 -5.64
C ARG A 169 7.81 3.90 -5.08
N PHE A 170 8.68 4.56 -5.85
CA PHE A 170 9.59 5.60 -5.37
C PHE A 170 8.90 6.74 -4.63
N LEU A 171 7.87 7.34 -5.23
CA LEU A 171 7.21 8.52 -4.66
C LEU A 171 6.26 8.19 -3.51
N ASP A 172 6.02 6.90 -3.24
CA ASP A 172 5.00 6.42 -2.31
C ASP A 172 3.62 7.05 -2.56
N ASN A 173 3.30 7.33 -3.82
CA ASN A 173 2.04 7.92 -4.29
C ASN A 173 1.26 6.90 -5.16
N ASP A 174 1.60 5.64 -5.05
CA ASP A 174 0.93 4.47 -5.61
C ASP A 174 -0.39 4.14 -4.91
N ASP A 175 -1.09 3.13 -5.43
CA ASP A 175 -2.30 2.66 -4.78
C ASP A 175 -2.03 2.01 -3.42
N CYS A 176 -3.06 1.94 -2.59
CA CYS A 176 -2.95 1.29 -1.30
C CYS A 176 -4.24 0.60 -0.89
N TYR A 177 -4.07 -0.30 0.08
CA TYR A 177 -5.16 -0.99 0.75
C TYR A 177 -4.79 -1.32 2.19
N LEU A 178 -5.73 -1.06 3.10
CA LEU A 178 -5.57 -1.26 4.54
C LEU A 178 -6.65 -2.23 5.03
N ALA A 179 -6.22 -3.25 5.76
CA ALA A 179 -7.09 -4.17 6.50
C ALA A 179 -6.30 -4.77 7.68
N ALA A 180 -6.20 -6.11 7.77
CA ALA A 180 -5.33 -6.74 8.76
C ALA A 180 -3.84 -6.47 8.50
N GLU A 181 -3.47 -6.21 7.24
CA GLU A 181 -2.16 -5.75 6.79
C GLU A 181 -2.30 -4.44 5.98
N TYR A 182 -1.19 -3.77 5.71
CA TYR A 182 -1.12 -2.59 4.82
C TYR A 182 -0.28 -2.90 3.58
N SER A 183 -0.78 -2.52 2.41
CA SER A 183 -0.22 -2.98 1.14
C SER A 183 -0.34 -1.97 0.00
N HIS A 184 0.41 -2.23 -1.06
CA HIS A 184 0.35 -1.57 -2.38
C HIS A 184 0.08 -2.66 -3.43
N PRO A 185 -1.19 -2.95 -3.74
CA PRO A 185 -1.52 -4.00 -4.69
C PRO A 185 -1.08 -3.74 -6.14
N ASP A 186 -0.88 -2.49 -6.55
CA ASP A 186 -0.36 -2.12 -7.87
C ASP A 186 1.08 -2.56 -8.15
N ASP A 187 1.87 -2.86 -7.11
CA ASP A 187 3.21 -3.46 -7.22
C ASP A 187 3.23 -4.74 -8.10
N ASN A 188 2.07 -5.40 -8.25
CA ASN A 188 1.91 -6.58 -9.10
C ASN A 188 1.85 -6.27 -10.61
N ILE A 189 1.57 -5.03 -11.02
CA ILE A 189 1.27 -4.69 -12.42
C ILE A 189 2.53 -4.74 -13.29
N SER A 190 3.61 -4.10 -12.84
CA SER A 190 4.89 -4.03 -13.57
C SER A 190 5.43 -5.41 -14.01
N PRO A 191 5.52 -6.44 -13.13
CA PRO A 191 5.95 -7.76 -13.54
C PRO A 191 4.99 -8.46 -14.51
N ILE A 192 3.67 -8.26 -14.37
CA ILE A 192 2.67 -8.88 -15.26
C ILE A 192 2.79 -8.28 -16.67
N ILE A 193 2.87 -6.96 -16.80
CA ILE A 193 3.07 -6.29 -18.09
C ILE A 193 4.38 -6.72 -18.75
N ALA A 194 5.50 -6.73 -18.01
CA ALA A 194 6.80 -7.07 -18.55
C ALA A 194 6.84 -8.52 -19.10
N VAL A 195 6.29 -9.49 -18.36
CA VAL A 195 6.19 -10.87 -18.84
C VAL A 195 5.22 -10.98 -20.01
N GLY A 196 4.07 -10.31 -19.95
CA GLY A 196 3.07 -10.32 -21.00
C GLY A 196 3.61 -9.78 -22.32
N GLN A 197 4.30 -8.64 -22.30
CA GLN A 197 5.01 -8.08 -23.45
C GLN A 197 6.11 -9.01 -23.97
N HIS A 198 6.90 -9.60 -23.07
CA HIS A 198 7.98 -10.51 -23.45
C HIS A 198 7.47 -11.74 -24.22
N LEU A 199 6.37 -12.33 -23.74
CA LEU A 199 5.79 -13.54 -24.31
C LEU A 199 4.76 -13.26 -25.42
N GLY A 200 4.33 -12.01 -25.59
CA GLY A 200 3.36 -11.62 -26.61
C GLY A 200 1.96 -12.20 -26.37
N VAL A 201 1.49 -12.19 -25.12
CA VAL A 201 0.10 -12.58 -24.78
C VAL A 201 -0.89 -11.50 -25.23
N SER A 202 -2.21 -11.73 -25.12
CA SER A 202 -3.17 -10.66 -25.43
C SER A 202 -3.26 -9.64 -24.29
N GLY A 203 -3.70 -8.41 -24.59
CA GLY A 203 -3.94 -7.43 -23.54
C GLY A 203 -5.09 -7.83 -22.59
N ALA A 204 -6.08 -8.59 -23.08
CA ALA A 204 -7.11 -9.21 -22.23
C ALA A 204 -6.52 -10.21 -21.21
N ASP A 205 -5.46 -10.94 -21.59
CA ASP A 205 -4.75 -11.85 -20.68
C ASP A 205 -3.98 -11.07 -19.59
N ILE A 206 -3.36 -9.95 -19.95
CA ILE A 206 -2.68 -9.07 -18.98
C ILE A 206 -3.70 -8.51 -17.98
N LEU A 207 -4.83 -7.99 -18.46
CA LEU A 207 -5.89 -7.45 -17.61
C LEU A 207 -6.44 -8.53 -16.65
N ARG A 208 -6.62 -9.77 -17.14
CA ARG A 208 -6.96 -10.92 -16.28
C ARG A 208 -5.92 -11.13 -15.18
N GLY A 209 -4.64 -11.15 -15.56
CA GLY A 209 -3.53 -11.34 -14.63
C GLY A 209 -3.51 -10.30 -13.53
N ILE A 210 -3.71 -9.02 -13.89
CA ILE A 210 -3.77 -7.91 -12.93
C ILE A 210 -4.94 -8.11 -11.96
N VAL A 211 -6.15 -8.36 -12.47
CA VAL A 211 -7.33 -8.57 -11.62
C VAL A 211 -7.13 -9.74 -10.66
N VAL A 212 -6.56 -10.86 -11.11
CA VAL A 212 -6.24 -12.02 -10.26
C VAL A 212 -5.18 -11.70 -9.22
N ALA A 213 -4.13 -10.94 -9.59
CA ALA A 213 -3.10 -10.56 -8.64
C ALA A 213 -3.66 -9.72 -7.49
N TYR A 214 -4.52 -8.75 -7.81
CA TYR A 214 -5.25 -7.98 -6.81
C TYR A 214 -6.16 -8.86 -5.96
N GLU A 215 -6.87 -9.81 -6.57
CA GLU A 215 -7.74 -10.73 -5.84
C GLU A 215 -6.98 -11.53 -4.78
N VAL A 216 -5.84 -12.11 -5.15
CA VAL A 216 -4.99 -12.89 -4.24
C VAL A 216 -4.32 -11.99 -3.19
N HIS A 217 -3.73 -10.87 -3.61
CA HIS A 217 -2.99 -10.00 -2.70
C HIS A 217 -3.91 -9.41 -1.62
N VAL A 218 -5.05 -8.84 -2.02
CA VAL A 218 -6.03 -8.26 -1.09
C VAL A 218 -6.62 -9.33 -0.16
N ALA A 219 -6.87 -10.55 -0.64
CA ALA A 219 -7.35 -11.64 0.21
C ALA A 219 -6.36 -12.00 1.32
N LEU A 220 -5.06 -12.03 0.99
CA LEU A 220 -4.01 -12.28 1.97
C LEU A 220 -3.85 -11.11 2.96
N VAL A 221 -4.00 -9.87 2.49
CA VAL A 221 -4.01 -8.66 3.34
C VAL A 221 -5.22 -8.65 4.28
N GLY A 222 -6.33 -9.25 3.85
CA GLY A 222 -7.60 -9.35 4.56
C GLY A 222 -8.66 -8.47 3.93
N THR A 223 -9.91 -8.94 3.82
CA THR A 223 -10.98 -8.22 3.13
C THR A 223 -11.73 -7.18 3.98
N GLY A 224 -11.16 -6.84 5.14
CA GLY A 224 -11.73 -5.90 6.12
C GLY A 224 -12.80 -6.50 7.04
N ASP A 225 -13.03 -7.82 6.98
CA ASP A 225 -14.07 -8.57 7.68
C ASP A 225 -13.51 -9.57 8.73
N GLY A 226 -12.39 -9.19 9.35
CA GLY A 226 -11.69 -10.06 10.31
C GLY A 226 -10.89 -11.21 9.67
N THR A 227 -10.59 -11.10 8.37
CA THR A 227 -9.71 -12.01 7.61
C THR A 227 -8.34 -11.37 7.36
N GLY A 228 -7.40 -12.17 6.82
CA GLY A 228 -6.05 -11.74 6.43
C GLY A 228 -4.93 -12.38 7.25
N ILE A 229 -3.70 -12.22 6.77
CA ILE A 229 -2.45 -12.69 7.37
C ILE A 229 -1.53 -11.48 7.61
N CYS A 230 -1.69 -10.84 8.76
CA CYS A 230 -0.84 -9.70 9.14
C CYS A 230 0.62 -10.12 9.33
N LEU A 231 1.52 -9.59 8.50
CA LEU A 231 2.98 -9.70 8.55
C LEU A 231 3.59 -8.58 9.40
N HIS A 232 3.02 -7.38 9.33
CA HIS A 232 3.48 -6.17 9.98
C HIS A 232 3.62 -6.35 11.49
N LYS A 233 2.64 -6.98 12.14
CA LYS A 233 2.67 -7.27 13.59
C LYS A 233 3.86 -8.12 14.02
N HIS A 234 4.46 -8.86 13.07
CA HIS A 234 5.63 -9.71 13.27
C HIS A 234 6.93 -9.12 12.74
N LYS A 235 6.92 -7.86 12.29
CA LYS A 235 8.08 -7.18 11.70
C LYS A 235 8.61 -7.88 10.44
N VAL A 236 7.73 -8.57 9.71
CA VAL A 236 7.97 -9.11 8.37
C VAL A 236 7.47 -8.10 7.36
N ASP A 237 8.23 -7.84 6.30
CA ASP A 237 7.83 -6.92 5.23
C ASP A 237 6.73 -7.54 4.35
N HIS A 238 5.87 -6.71 3.74
CA HIS A 238 4.74 -7.20 2.95
C HIS A 238 5.14 -7.86 1.61
N MET A 239 6.43 -7.86 1.25
CA MET A 239 6.97 -8.47 0.02
C MET A 239 6.42 -9.87 -0.26
N THR A 240 6.18 -10.67 0.78
CA THR A 240 5.61 -12.02 0.66
C THR A 240 4.23 -12.04 -0.01
N HIS A 241 3.37 -11.07 0.33
CA HIS A 241 2.02 -10.98 -0.22
C HIS A 241 2.05 -10.49 -1.67
N ILE A 242 2.94 -9.54 -1.98
CA ILE A 242 3.21 -9.11 -3.37
C ILE A 242 3.64 -10.32 -4.21
N ALA A 243 4.58 -11.12 -3.71
CA ALA A 243 5.11 -12.26 -4.45
C ALA A 243 4.05 -13.34 -4.73
N ALA A 244 3.15 -13.58 -3.76
CA ALA A 244 2.01 -14.48 -3.94
C ALA A 244 1.05 -13.97 -5.02
N GLY A 245 0.67 -12.68 -4.94
CA GLY A 245 -0.21 -12.02 -5.91
C GLY A 245 0.38 -12.02 -7.31
N THR A 246 1.66 -11.67 -7.44
CA THR A 246 2.35 -11.59 -8.73
C THR A 246 2.47 -12.97 -9.37
N ALA A 247 2.87 -14.00 -8.60
CA ALA A 247 2.97 -15.37 -9.13
C ALA A 247 1.60 -15.90 -9.58
N ALA A 248 0.52 -15.63 -8.83
CA ALA A 248 -0.84 -16.00 -9.21
C ALA A 248 -1.31 -15.25 -10.48
N GLY A 249 -1.07 -13.93 -10.54
CA GLY A 249 -1.45 -13.09 -11.67
C GLY A 249 -0.75 -13.50 -12.97
N ILE A 250 0.58 -13.68 -12.93
CA ILE A 250 1.34 -14.18 -14.09
C ILE A 250 0.83 -15.57 -14.51
N SER A 251 0.60 -16.48 -13.54
CA SER A 251 0.13 -17.83 -13.86
C SER A 251 -1.26 -17.82 -14.53
N SER A 252 -2.15 -16.93 -14.09
CA SER A 252 -3.48 -16.75 -14.70
C SER A 252 -3.41 -16.12 -16.09
N MET A 253 -2.57 -15.10 -16.26
CA MET A 253 -2.29 -14.48 -17.56
C MET A 253 -1.80 -15.53 -18.57
N LEU A 254 -0.89 -16.42 -18.16
CA LEU A 254 -0.33 -17.46 -19.02
C LEU A 254 -1.21 -18.70 -19.16
N GLY A 255 -2.34 -18.79 -18.45
CA GLY A 255 -3.25 -19.93 -18.50
C GLY A 255 -2.63 -21.24 -17.98
N LEU A 256 -1.73 -21.16 -16.98
CA LEU A 256 -1.05 -22.31 -16.41
C LEU A 256 -2.01 -23.29 -15.71
N THR A 257 -1.55 -24.50 -15.45
CA THR A 257 -2.33 -25.47 -14.67
C THR A 257 -2.35 -25.09 -13.18
N THR A 258 -3.31 -25.62 -12.42
CA THR A 258 -3.39 -25.41 -10.97
C THR A 258 -2.13 -25.93 -10.28
N GLU A 259 -1.56 -27.06 -10.74
CA GLU A 259 -0.33 -27.62 -10.17
C GLU A 259 0.89 -26.72 -10.43
N GLN A 260 1.04 -26.17 -11.64
CA GLN A 260 2.11 -25.21 -11.95
C GLN A 260 1.95 -23.94 -11.11
N THR A 261 0.74 -23.40 -11.04
CA THR A 261 0.44 -22.18 -10.27
C THR A 261 0.69 -22.38 -8.77
N TYR A 262 0.28 -23.53 -8.23
CA TYR A 262 0.54 -23.92 -6.85
C TYR A 262 2.04 -23.92 -6.55
N HIS A 263 2.85 -24.55 -7.40
CA HIS A 263 4.29 -24.57 -7.19
C HIS A 263 4.95 -23.21 -7.40
N ALA A 264 4.44 -22.39 -8.31
CA ALA A 264 4.90 -21.01 -8.50
C ALA A 264 4.67 -20.16 -7.24
N ILE A 265 3.47 -20.22 -6.65
CA ILE A 265 3.15 -19.52 -5.40
C ILE A 265 4.06 -20.00 -4.27
N ASN A 266 4.23 -21.31 -4.10
CA ASN A 266 5.12 -21.88 -3.08
C ASN A 266 6.58 -21.40 -3.25
N PHE A 267 7.12 -21.38 -4.49
CA PHE A 267 8.45 -20.84 -4.75
C PHE A 267 8.55 -19.34 -4.43
N ALA A 268 7.60 -18.54 -4.91
CA ALA A 268 7.62 -17.10 -4.75
C ALA A 268 7.56 -16.70 -3.28
N VAL A 269 6.58 -17.25 -2.57
CA VAL A 269 6.32 -16.96 -1.16
C VAL A 269 7.48 -17.40 -0.27
N HIS A 270 8.06 -18.58 -0.52
CA HIS A 270 9.21 -19.06 0.27
C HIS A 270 10.44 -18.15 0.14
N ASN A 271 10.67 -17.56 -1.04
CA ASN A 271 11.84 -16.72 -1.30
C ASN A 271 11.61 -15.22 -0.99
N ALA A 272 10.36 -14.80 -0.78
CA ALA A 272 9.98 -13.40 -0.57
C ALA A 272 9.73 -13.07 0.92
N ILE A 273 10.68 -13.42 1.80
CA ILE A 273 10.61 -13.10 3.23
C ILE A 273 11.78 -12.19 3.60
N SER A 274 11.47 -11.00 4.10
CA SER A 274 12.45 -10.01 4.55
C SER A 274 12.01 -9.35 5.86
N SER A 275 12.98 -8.83 6.61
CA SER A 275 12.70 -8.07 7.83
C SER A 275 12.20 -6.67 7.48
N ARG A 276 11.43 -6.05 8.38
CA ARG A 276 11.04 -4.63 8.26
C ARG A 276 12.17 -3.63 8.53
N GLN A 277 13.43 -4.06 8.53
CA GLN A 277 14.55 -3.12 8.65
C GLN A 277 14.61 -2.17 7.45
N SER A 278 14.04 -2.56 6.31
CA SER A 278 13.80 -1.72 5.12
C SER A 278 13.01 -0.44 5.39
N ARG A 279 12.41 -0.28 6.59
CA ARG A 279 11.53 0.86 6.93
C ARG A 279 11.92 1.54 8.26
N LYS A 280 13.16 1.37 8.72
CA LYS A 280 13.67 1.96 9.98
C LYS A 280 15.13 2.38 9.87
N GLY A 281 15.47 3.53 10.49
CA GLY A 281 16.82 4.08 10.52
C GLY A 281 17.10 4.96 9.30
N ASP A 282 18.32 4.92 8.78
CA ASP A 282 18.64 5.48 7.46
C ASP A 282 17.99 4.58 6.39
N ILE A 283 16.72 4.89 6.06
CA ILE A 283 15.78 4.02 5.31
C ILE A 283 16.37 3.57 3.96
N GLY A 284 17.21 4.40 3.34
CA GLY A 284 17.86 4.12 2.05
C GLY A 284 16.87 3.80 0.92
N ALA A 285 17.39 3.33 -0.21
CA ALA A 285 16.58 2.97 -1.40
C ALA A 285 15.85 1.61 -1.28
N GLN A 286 15.99 0.92 -0.14
CA GLN A 286 15.52 -0.46 0.00
C GLN A 286 13.99 -0.53 0.00
N LYS A 287 13.30 0.47 0.56
CA LYS A 287 11.83 0.57 0.57
C LYS A 287 11.29 0.52 -0.85
N GLU A 288 11.92 1.25 -1.76
CA GLU A 288 11.55 1.39 -3.17
C GLU A 288 11.90 0.12 -3.97
N PHE A 289 12.92 -0.62 -3.56
CA PHE A 289 13.38 -1.83 -4.24
C PHE A 289 12.58 -3.10 -3.88
N VAL A 290 11.84 -3.09 -2.77
CA VAL A 290 11.00 -4.23 -2.35
C VAL A 290 10.14 -4.81 -3.49
N PRO A 291 9.34 -4.01 -4.22
CA PRO A 291 8.52 -4.56 -5.31
C PRO A 291 9.36 -5.01 -6.52
N GLY A 292 10.50 -4.35 -6.79
CA GLY A 292 11.46 -4.82 -7.79
C GLY A 292 11.97 -6.22 -7.47
N PHE A 293 12.42 -6.47 -6.24
CA PHE A 293 12.84 -7.81 -5.83
C PHE A 293 11.69 -8.83 -5.86
N SER A 294 10.48 -8.41 -5.48
CA SER A 294 9.30 -9.27 -5.54
C SER A 294 8.99 -9.69 -6.98
N ALA A 295 9.10 -8.76 -7.93
CA ALA A 295 8.97 -9.02 -9.35
C ALA A 295 9.99 -10.07 -9.83
N GLU A 296 11.27 -9.92 -9.48
CA GLU A 296 12.28 -10.92 -9.89
C GLU A 296 11.98 -12.31 -9.35
N ILE A 297 11.67 -12.40 -8.06
CA ILE A 297 11.41 -13.67 -7.38
C ILE A 297 10.21 -14.36 -8.01
N SER A 298 9.14 -13.60 -8.25
CA SER A 298 7.89 -14.14 -8.79
C SER A 298 8.03 -14.60 -10.24
N ILE A 299 8.71 -13.83 -11.09
CA ILE A 299 8.97 -14.21 -12.49
C ILE A 299 9.80 -15.50 -12.54
N LYS A 300 10.87 -15.59 -11.74
CA LYS A 300 11.71 -16.80 -11.64
C LYS A 300 10.92 -17.98 -11.08
N ALA A 301 10.08 -17.76 -10.07
CA ALA A 301 9.24 -18.80 -9.47
C ALA A 301 8.25 -19.41 -10.46
N VAL A 302 7.55 -18.58 -11.25
CA VAL A 302 6.66 -19.04 -12.31
C VAL A 302 7.44 -19.80 -13.37
N HIS A 303 8.58 -19.26 -13.82
CA HIS A 303 9.44 -19.94 -14.79
C HIS A 303 9.87 -21.34 -14.31
N HIS A 304 10.34 -21.49 -13.06
CA HIS A 304 10.70 -22.78 -12.49
C HIS A 304 9.53 -23.76 -12.46
N ALA A 305 8.35 -23.31 -12.07
CA ALA A 305 7.15 -24.15 -12.03
C ALA A 305 6.68 -24.57 -13.42
N MET A 306 6.81 -23.70 -14.44
CA MET A 306 6.56 -24.04 -15.84
C MET A 306 7.46 -25.18 -16.34
N HIS A 307 8.70 -25.25 -15.83
CA HIS A 307 9.63 -26.35 -16.09
C HIS A 307 9.38 -27.61 -15.25
N GLY A 308 8.26 -27.68 -14.50
CA GLY A 308 7.87 -28.85 -13.71
C GLY A 308 8.62 -28.99 -12.38
N LEU A 309 9.37 -27.96 -11.96
CA LEU A 309 10.00 -27.95 -10.65
C LEU A 309 8.96 -27.71 -9.55
N LYS A 310 9.18 -28.33 -8.38
CA LYS A 310 8.26 -28.30 -7.25
C LYS A 310 8.74 -27.31 -6.20
N GLY A 311 7.90 -26.31 -5.88
CA GLY A 311 8.14 -25.37 -4.79
C GLY A 311 8.01 -26.01 -3.40
N PRO A 312 8.68 -25.47 -2.36
CA PRO A 312 8.57 -25.95 -0.98
C PRO A 312 7.12 -25.83 -0.49
N ASN A 313 6.52 -26.94 -0.03
CA ASN A 313 5.10 -26.97 0.35
C ASN A 313 4.83 -27.86 1.57
N PRO A 314 3.82 -27.54 2.42
CA PRO A 314 2.98 -26.34 2.38
C PRO A 314 3.74 -25.08 2.83
N VAL A 315 3.76 -24.03 2.01
CA VAL A 315 4.54 -22.80 2.33
C VAL A 315 3.94 -21.98 3.48
N TYR A 316 2.62 -22.03 3.68
CA TYR A 316 1.93 -21.30 4.75
C TYR A 316 1.72 -22.17 5.99
N GLU A 317 1.33 -23.43 5.84
CA GLU A 317 0.88 -24.29 6.93
C GLU A 317 1.94 -25.23 7.47
N GLY A 318 2.92 -25.63 6.66
CA GLY A 318 3.88 -26.69 7.01
C GLY A 318 4.64 -26.48 8.33
N VAL A 319 5.26 -27.54 8.83
CA VAL A 319 6.01 -27.54 10.12
C VAL A 319 7.22 -26.58 10.17
N ASP A 320 7.67 -26.10 9.00
CA ASP A 320 8.73 -25.10 8.82
C ASP A 320 8.27 -23.91 7.96
N SER A 321 6.97 -23.70 7.88
CA SER A 321 6.33 -22.67 7.05
C SER A 321 6.53 -21.24 7.55
N ILE A 322 6.04 -20.29 6.75
CA ILE A 322 6.02 -18.87 7.11
C ILE A 322 5.25 -18.65 8.40
N ILE A 323 4.06 -19.24 8.54
CA ILE A 323 3.25 -19.05 9.74
C ILE A 323 3.96 -19.62 10.95
N ARG A 324 4.54 -20.83 10.82
CA ARG A 324 5.24 -21.51 11.92
C ARG A 324 6.52 -20.79 12.35
N ARG A 325 7.28 -20.22 11.43
CA ARG A 325 8.63 -19.70 11.74
C ARG A 325 8.67 -18.19 11.96
N PHE A 326 7.81 -17.44 11.28
CA PHE A 326 7.91 -15.98 11.25
C PHE A 326 6.69 -15.26 11.84
N LEU A 327 5.53 -15.92 11.91
CA LEU A 327 4.28 -15.30 12.38
C LEU A 327 3.82 -15.89 13.72
N ASN A 328 2.51 -15.83 14.02
CA ASN A 328 1.93 -16.32 15.27
C ASN A 328 2.34 -17.77 15.60
N GLY A 329 2.57 -18.60 14.58
CA GLY A 329 2.98 -20.00 14.74
C GLY A 329 4.32 -20.19 15.48
N ARG A 330 5.14 -19.14 15.57
CA ARG A 330 6.40 -19.12 16.32
C ARG A 330 6.17 -19.28 17.82
N ASP A 331 5.15 -18.60 18.34
CA ASP A 331 4.86 -18.52 19.77
C ASP A 331 3.64 -19.37 20.17
N ASP A 332 2.76 -19.69 19.22
CA ASP A 332 1.59 -20.56 19.39
C ASP A 332 1.48 -21.60 18.28
N GLU A 333 1.73 -22.87 18.60
CA GLU A 333 1.61 -23.97 17.65
C GLU A 333 0.20 -24.23 17.13
N ASN A 334 -0.82 -23.62 17.73
CA ASN A 334 -2.22 -23.70 17.29
C ASN A 334 -2.67 -22.40 16.59
N ALA A 335 -1.73 -21.55 16.17
CA ALA A 335 -2.05 -20.32 15.46
C ALA A 335 -2.93 -20.59 14.21
N VAL A 336 -3.99 -19.80 14.08
CA VAL A 336 -4.95 -19.87 12.99
C VAL A 336 -5.12 -18.50 12.35
N TYR A 337 -5.19 -18.48 11.03
CA TYR A 337 -5.59 -17.35 10.21
C TYR A 337 -6.83 -17.70 9.39
N LYS A 338 -7.53 -16.67 8.89
CA LYS A 338 -8.69 -16.81 8.02
C LYS A 338 -8.45 -16.00 6.76
N VAL A 339 -8.65 -16.59 5.59
CA VAL A 339 -8.50 -15.92 4.29
C VAL A 339 -9.80 -16.07 3.51
N ALA A 340 -10.44 -14.97 3.16
CA ALA A 340 -11.63 -14.97 2.31
C ALA A 340 -11.22 -15.02 0.84
N LEU A 341 -11.73 -16.01 0.11
CA LEU A 341 -11.54 -16.13 -1.34
C LEU A 341 -12.91 -16.15 -2.02
N ALA A 342 -13.03 -15.52 -3.19
CA ALA A 342 -14.24 -15.59 -4.00
C ALA A 342 -14.67 -17.05 -4.22
N GLU A 343 -15.98 -17.31 -4.26
CA GLU A 343 -16.51 -18.65 -4.52
C GLU A 343 -16.39 -19.03 -6.01
N PRO A 344 -16.11 -20.32 -6.32
CA PRO A 344 -16.16 -20.78 -7.71
C PRO A 344 -17.56 -20.59 -8.30
N GLY A 345 -17.66 -19.87 -9.42
CA GLY A 345 -18.90 -19.76 -10.21
C GLY A 345 -19.97 -18.80 -9.67
N VAL A 346 -19.71 -18.06 -8.59
CA VAL A 346 -20.73 -17.24 -7.90
C VAL A 346 -20.49 -15.73 -8.04
N GLY A 347 -19.29 -15.27 -8.41
CA GLY A 347 -19.02 -13.84 -8.58
C GLY A 347 -17.76 -13.52 -9.38
N ALA A 348 -17.75 -12.33 -9.96
CA ALA A 348 -16.59 -11.78 -10.63
C ALA A 348 -15.56 -11.27 -9.61
N LEU A 349 -14.27 -11.30 -9.98
CA LEU A 349 -13.18 -10.87 -9.10
C LEU A 349 -13.17 -9.35 -8.98
N ARG A 350 -13.25 -8.83 -7.76
CA ARG A 350 -13.54 -7.41 -7.50
C ARG A 350 -12.70 -6.78 -6.39
N ASN A 351 -11.72 -7.49 -5.83
CA ASN A 351 -10.88 -6.91 -4.77
C ASN A 351 -10.09 -5.67 -5.22
N ILE A 352 -9.80 -5.50 -6.52
CA ILE A 352 -9.21 -4.27 -7.04
C ILE A 352 -10.05 -3.03 -6.73
N MET A 353 -11.38 -3.17 -6.66
CA MET A 353 -12.33 -2.08 -6.36
C MET A 353 -12.28 -1.63 -4.89
N LYS A 354 -11.61 -2.39 -4.01
CA LYS A 354 -11.40 -2.02 -2.60
C LYS A 354 -10.16 -1.16 -2.39
N THR A 355 -9.26 -1.12 -3.36
CA THR A 355 -8.02 -0.34 -3.32
C THR A 355 -8.26 1.09 -3.77
N TYR A 356 -7.38 2.02 -3.44
CA TYR A 356 -7.46 3.39 -3.94
C TYR A 356 -6.09 3.99 -4.19
N PRO A 357 -5.95 4.90 -5.18
CA PRO A 357 -4.72 5.62 -5.41
C PRO A 357 -4.53 6.64 -4.29
N LYS A 358 -3.31 6.78 -3.78
CA LYS A 358 -3.01 7.93 -2.92
C LYS A 358 -3.13 9.20 -3.74
N GLN A 359 -3.89 10.18 -3.23
CA GLN A 359 -4.05 11.48 -3.87
C GLN A 359 -2.84 12.37 -3.59
N HIS A 360 -2.29 12.24 -2.39
CA HIS A 360 -1.18 13.05 -1.90
C HIS A 360 0.09 12.20 -1.79
N ALA A 361 1.26 12.78 -2.04
CA ALA A 361 2.55 12.07 -2.02
C ALA A 361 3.06 11.86 -0.59
N PHE A 362 2.28 11.12 0.19
CA PHE A 362 2.45 10.94 1.62
C PHE A 362 2.01 9.54 2.03
N GLU A 363 2.54 9.02 3.14
CA GLU A 363 2.14 7.72 3.67
C GLU A 363 0.60 7.59 3.77
N TYR A 364 0.08 6.39 3.52
CA TYR A 364 -1.36 6.13 3.44
C TYR A 364 -2.15 6.53 4.71
N GLN A 365 -1.50 6.60 5.87
CA GLN A 365 -2.11 7.04 7.15
C GLN A 365 -2.43 8.54 7.19
N GLY A 366 -1.72 9.35 6.41
CA GLY A 366 -1.93 10.80 6.40
C GLY A 366 -2.95 11.28 5.38
N GLN A 367 -3.43 10.43 4.47
CA GLN A 367 -4.27 10.85 3.35
C GLN A 367 -5.56 11.57 3.82
N ALA A 368 -6.31 10.95 4.73
CA ALA A 368 -7.53 11.55 5.30
C ALA A 368 -7.24 12.81 6.12
N ILE A 369 -6.09 12.87 6.79
CA ILE A 369 -5.70 14.00 7.62
C ILE A 369 -5.25 15.20 6.76
N ILE A 370 -4.58 14.95 5.64
CA ILE A 370 -4.23 15.97 4.65
C ILE A 370 -5.50 16.57 4.06
N ASP A 371 -6.46 15.74 3.65
CA ASP A 371 -7.75 16.22 3.15
C ASP A 371 -8.48 17.07 4.21
N LEU A 372 -8.47 16.64 5.47
CA LEU A 372 -9.04 17.38 6.60
C LEU A 372 -8.34 18.73 6.81
N ALA A 373 -7.00 18.78 6.73
CA ALA A 373 -6.24 20.02 6.86
C ALA A 373 -6.57 21.01 5.74
N LEU A 374 -6.69 20.52 4.50
CA LEU A 374 -7.07 21.32 3.34
C LEU A 374 -8.50 21.87 3.45
N GLN A 375 -9.44 21.05 3.94
CA GLN A 375 -10.82 21.48 4.22
C GLN A 375 -10.90 22.54 5.31
N LEU A 376 -10.21 22.33 6.44
CA LEU A 376 -10.17 23.28 7.55
C LEU A 376 -9.51 24.61 7.15
N ARG A 377 -8.50 24.57 6.27
CA ARG A 377 -7.80 25.77 5.77
C ARG A 377 -8.75 26.82 5.22
N GLU A 378 -9.86 26.43 4.60
CA GLU A 378 -10.85 27.36 4.03
C GLU A 378 -11.52 28.24 5.08
N GLN A 379 -11.58 27.75 6.32
CA GLN A 379 -12.23 28.41 7.46
C GLN A 379 -11.26 29.25 8.30
N LEU A 380 -9.95 29.15 8.05
CA LEU A 380 -8.93 29.86 8.84
C LEU A 380 -8.78 31.34 8.44
N PRO A 381 -8.41 32.23 9.40
CA PRO A 381 -8.16 33.64 9.13
C PRO A 381 -7.18 33.85 7.98
N LYS A 382 -7.45 34.86 7.13
CA LYS A 382 -6.64 35.16 5.94
C LYS A 382 -5.89 36.48 6.10
N LYS A 383 -4.68 36.52 5.54
CA LYS A 383 -3.87 37.73 5.34
C LYS A 383 -3.53 37.83 3.85
N GLY A 384 -4.35 38.57 3.12
CA GLY A 384 -4.36 38.54 1.66
C GLY A 384 -4.94 37.21 1.16
N GLU A 385 -4.22 36.53 0.26
CA GLU A 385 -4.63 35.24 -0.31
C GLU A 385 -4.21 34.02 0.55
N SER A 386 -3.34 34.24 1.54
CA SER A 386 -2.77 33.19 2.40
C SER A 386 -3.46 33.14 3.76
N VAL A 387 -3.32 32.00 4.46
CA VAL A 387 -3.71 31.90 5.88
C VAL A 387 -2.79 32.79 6.72
N ASP A 388 -3.36 33.53 7.65
CA ASP A 388 -2.59 34.27 8.65
C ASP A 388 -2.10 33.32 9.75
N LEU A 389 -0.91 32.76 9.57
CA LEU A 389 -0.33 31.78 10.49
C LEU A 389 -0.10 32.34 11.91
N ASP A 390 0.00 33.66 12.04
CA ASP A 390 0.14 34.33 13.34
C ASP A 390 -1.15 34.24 14.18
N GLN A 391 -2.30 33.99 13.55
CA GLN A 391 -3.59 33.81 14.24
C GLN A 391 -3.82 32.38 14.74
N ILE A 392 -2.95 31.43 14.42
CA ILE A 392 -3.10 30.04 14.86
C ILE A 392 -2.34 29.85 16.18
N GLU A 393 -3.05 29.67 17.28
CA GLU A 393 -2.44 29.42 18.60
C GLU A 393 -2.00 27.97 18.73
N LYS A 394 -2.88 27.01 18.39
CA LYS A 394 -2.65 25.57 18.57
C LYS A 394 -3.42 24.76 17.54
N ILE A 395 -2.87 23.62 17.14
CA ILE A 395 -3.57 22.59 16.37
C ILE A 395 -3.48 21.27 17.14
N VAL A 396 -4.62 20.62 17.39
CA VAL A 396 -4.70 19.28 17.97
C VAL A 396 -5.31 18.33 16.96
N LEU A 397 -4.65 17.19 16.72
CA LEU A 397 -5.18 16.06 15.96
C LEU A 397 -5.48 14.89 16.90
N GLU A 398 -6.75 14.58 17.10
CA GLU A 398 -7.23 13.36 17.76
C GLU A 398 -7.32 12.23 16.72
N THR A 399 -6.62 11.12 16.93
CA THR A 399 -6.47 10.05 15.90
C THR A 399 -6.10 8.68 16.50
N SER A 400 -5.94 7.67 15.65
CA SER A 400 -5.62 6.28 16.01
C SER A 400 -4.19 6.11 16.51
N HIS A 401 -3.91 4.94 17.09
CA HIS A 401 -2.59 4.57 17.61
C HIS A 401 -1.50 4.71 16.53
N HIS A 402 -1.76 4.22 15.32
CA HIS A 402 -0.75 4.26 14.26
C HIS A 402 -0.37 5.69 13.90
N THR A 403 -1.35 6.56 13.66
CA THR A 403 -1.08 7.96 13.32
C THR A 403 -0.37 8.68 14.45
N HIS A 404 -0.81 8.52 15.71
CA HIS A 404 -0.21 9.20 16.85
C HIS A 404 1.24 8.75 17.15
N HIS A 405 1.49 7.44 17.19
CA HIS A 405 2.77 6.88 17.64
C HIS A 405 3.78 6.62 16.51
N VAL A 406 3.35 6.57 15.23
CA VAL A 406 4.25 6.27 14.11
C VAL A 406 4.61 7.52 13.33
N ILE A 407 3.63 8.36 12.96
CA ILE A 407 3.84 9.57 12.15
C ILE A 407 3.51 10.89 12.87
N GLY A 408 3.00 10.79 14.09
CA GLY A 408 2.59 11.88 14.96
C GLY A 408 3.67 12.33 15.94
N THR A 409 3.25 13.14 16.90
CA THR A 409 4.14 13.75 17.90
C THR A 409 4.72 12.74 18.88
N ASP A 410 4.09 11.58 19.10
CA ASP A 410 4.62 10.52 19.98
C ASP A 410 5.49 9.50 19.24
N ALA A 411 5.83 9.76 17.97
CA ALA A 411 6.93 9.03 17.32
C ALA A 411 8.29 9.29 17.98
N GLN A 412 8.41 10.37 18.77
CA GLN A 412 9.62 10.79 19.48
C GLN A 412 10.86 10.90 18.58
N ASP A 413 10.63 11.21 17.31
CA ASP A 413 11.65 11.37 16.28
C ASP A 413 11.86 12.87 16.00
N PRO A 414 13.00 13.45 16.42
CA PRO A 414 13.25 14.88 16.23
C PRO A 414 13.33 15.27 14.75
N GLN A 415 13.65 14.33 13.84
CA GLN A 415 13.70 14.62 12.41
C GLN A 415 12.29 14.85 11.85
N LYS A 416 11.25 14.25 12.43
CA LYS A 416 9.86 14.44 11.96
C LYS A 416 9.29 15.81 12.29
N ILE A 417 9.89 16.55 13.22
CA ILE A 417 9.47 17.90 13.57
C ILE A 417 10.38 18.99 12.97
N ASP A 418 11.37 18.61 12.14
CA ASP A 418 12.29 19.53 11.50
C ASP A 418 12.02 19.62 9.99
N PRO A 419 11.59 20.77 9.44
CA PRO A 419 11.35 20.93 8.01
C PRO A 419 12.61 20.88 7.14
N ASP A 420 13.81 20.80 7.73
CA ASP A 420 15.07 20.56 7.02
C ASP A 420 15.38 19.07 6.82
N SER A 421 14.55 18.17 7.36
CA SER A 421 14.72 16.73 7.19
C SER A 421 14.55 16.25 5.74
N PRO A 422 15.15 15.12 5.36
CA PRO A 422 14.97 14.54 4.04
C PRO A 422 13.50 14.22 3.72
N ARG A 423 13.17 14.19 2.42
CA ARG A 423 11.83 13.87 1.93
C ARG A 423 11.26 12.58 2.53
N GLY A 424 12.05 11.50 2.55
CA GLY A 424 11.63 10.20 3.09
C GLY A 424 11.37 10.16 4.61
N THR A 425 11.71 11.24 5.32
CA THR A 425 11.28 11.47 6.71
C THR A 425 10.01 12.33 6.75
N LEU A 426 9.97 13.40 5.93
CA LEU A 426 8.88 14.37 5.91
C LEU A 426 7.57 13.79 5.34
N ASP A 427 7.63 12.84 4.41
CA ASP A 427 6.48 12.08 3.91
C ASP A 427 5.88 11.09 4.94
N HIS A 428 6.48 11.01 6.14
CA HIS A 428 6.00 10.27 7.32
C HIS A 428 5.89 11.18 8.56
N SER A 429 5.74 12.49 8.36
CA SER A 429 5.52 13.50 9.41
C SER A 429 4.16 14.16 9.24
N ILE A 430 3.20 13.82 10.10
CA ILE A 430 1.86 14.39 10.00
C ILE A 430 1.84 15.88 10.39
N MET A 431 2.76 16.30 11.26
CA MET A 431 2.93 17.71 11.63
C MET A 431 3.36 18.53 10.42
N PHE A 432 4.35 18.04 9.66
CA PHE A 432 4.78 18.67 8.41
C PHE A 432 3.63 18.73 7.40
N ALA A 433 2.91 17.62 7.21
CA ALA A 433 1.81 17.54 6.27
C ALA A 433 0.69 18.55 6.57
N ILE A 434 0.20 18.58 7.82
CA ILE A 434 -0.82 19.52 8.27
C ILE A 434 -0.34 20.96 8.07
N ALA A 435 0.86 21.28 8.56
CA ALA A 435 1.41 22.62 8.51
C ALA A 435 1.58 23.10 7.06
N ARG A 436 2.10 22.24 6.16
CA ARG A 436 2.33 22.59 4.75
C ARG A 436 1.02 22.73 3.99
N CYS A 437 0.02 21.91 4.29
CA CYS A 437 -1.32 22.06 3.73
C CYS A 437 -1.94 23.40 4.13
N ILE A 438 -1.85 23.80 5.40
CA ILE A 438 -2.37 25.09 5.87
C ILE A 438 -1.62 26.25 5.19
N GLN A 439 -0.29 26.17 5.11
CA GLN A 439 0.56 27.20 4.50
C GLN A 439 0.26 27.40 3.00
N THR A 440 0.16 26.31 2.23
CA THR A 440 0.10 26.39 0.75
C THR A 440 -1.27 26.16 0.15
N GLY A 441 -2.13 25.41 0.82
CA GLY A 441 -3.38 24.92 0.24
C GLY A 441 -3.23 23.73 -0.70
N GLU A 442 -2.07 23.04 -0.72
CA GLU A 442 -1.88 21.80 -1.47
C GLU A 442 -0.88 20.84 -0.80
N PHE A 443 -0.85 19.58 -1.23
CA PHE A 443 0.20 18.61 -0.88
C PHE A 443 0.68 17.82 -2.11
N HIS A 444 1.49 18.47 -2.94
CA HIS A 444 2.00 17.91 -4.19
C HIS A 444 3.42 17.30 -4.04
N LYS A 445 3.74 16.26 -4.82
CA LYS A 445 4.99 15.47 -4.75
C LYS A 445 6.31 16.26 -4.72
N ASP A 446 6.37 17.41 -5.41
CA ASP A 446 7.57 18.25 -5.47
C ASP A 446 7.39 19.55 -4.66
N ARG A 447 6.37 20.34 -5.01
CA ARG A 447 6.05 21.65 -4.40
C ARG A 447 5.85 21.62 -2.88
N ALA A 448 5.41 20.49 -2.30
CA ALA A 448 5.34 20.35 -0.85
C ALA A 448 6.72 20.48 -0.19
N TYR A 449 7.78 20.02 -0.86
CA TYR A 449 9.16 19.96 -0.32
C TYR A 449 10.07 21.09 -0.82
N GLN A 450 9.66 21.80 -1.88
CA GLN A 450 10.36 22.98 -2.38
C GLN A 450 9.99 24.18 -1.50
N MET A 451 10.88 24.54 -0.57
CA MET A 451 10.66 25.60 0.41
C MET A 451 11.85 26.56 0.47
N THR A 452 11.57 27.85 0.45
CA THR A 452 12.54 28.91 0.78
C THR A 452 12.84 28.93 2.29
N GLN A 453 13.96 29.55 2.69
CA GLN A 453 14.30 29.64 4.12
C GLN A 453 13.21 30.33 4.96
N PRO A 454 12.60 31.46 4.52
CA PRO A 454 11.50 32.08 5.26
C PRO A 454 10.28 31.15 5.44
N GLU A 455 9.90 30.41 4.38
CA GLU A 455 8.79 29.44 4.47
C GLU A 455 9.09 28.33 5.49
N LYS A 456 10.34 27.86 5.56
CA LYS A 456 10.76 26.86 6.55
C LYS A 456 10.69 27.40 7.97
N ASP A 457 11.05 28.66 8.19
CA ASP A 457 11.00 29.28 9.51
C ASP A 457 9.56 29.44 10.00
N GLU A 458 8.65 29.87 9.12
CA GLU A 458 7.20 29.90 9.39
C GLU A 458 6.65 28.49 9.66
N LEU A 459 7.02 27.52 8.83
CA LEU A 459 6.55 26.15 8.94
C LEU A 459 7.02 25.52 10.26
N ARG A 460 8.27 25.74 10.66
CA ARG A 460 8.82 25.29 11.95
C ARG A 460 8.03 25.88 13.12
N ALA A 461 7.70 27.18 13.06
CA ALA A 461 6.90 27.82 14.09
C ALA A 461 5.47 27.27 14.18
N LEU A 462 4.86 26.92 13.04
CA LEU A 462 3.54 26.30 13.00
C LEU A 462 3.57 24.84 13.47
N MET A 463 4.55 24.05 13.01
CA MET A 463 4.74 22.66 13.43
C MET A 463 4.91 22.53 14.94
N ALA A 464 5.60 23.47 15.59
CA ALA A 464 5.75 23.51 17.04
C ALA A 464 4.43 23.72 17.81
N ARG A 465 3.37 24.17 17.13
CA ARG A 465 2.01 24.35 17.69
C ARG A 465 1.09 23.17 17.41
N ILE A 466 1.58 22.14 16.71
CA ILE A 466 0.81 20.93 16.38
C ILE A 466 1.06 19.85 17.43
N GLU A 467 -0.01 19.29 17.96
CA GLU A 467 -0.02 18.14 18.85
C GLU A 467 -0.90 17.04 18.24
N THR A 468 -0.46 15.79 18.33
CA THR A 468 -1.33 14.63 18.06
C THR A 468 -1.69 13.96 19.38
N GLN A 469 -2.91 13.44 19.48
CA GLN A 469 -3.43 12.75 20.65
C GLN A 469 -4.05 11.42 20.23
N PHE A 470 -3.69 10.35 20.96
CA PHE A 470 -4.39 9.09 20.84
C PHE A 470 -5.82 9.22 21.36
N ASP A 471 -6.77 8.75 20.56
CA ASP A 471 -8.18 8.68 20.93
C ASP A 471 -8.72 7.26 20.66
N GLN A 472 -9.34 6.67 21.67
CA GLN A 472 -9.82 5.30 21.64
C GLN A 472 -10.94 5.09 20.60
N ARG A 473 -11.81 6.09 20.34
CA ARG A 473 -12.85 6.00 19.30
C ARG A 473 -12.21 5.83 17.94
N TRP A 474 -11.14 6.57 17.63
CA TRP A 474 -10.45 6.45 16.35
C TRP A 474 -9.72 5.11 16.21
N GLU A 475 -9.17 4.58 17.30
CA GLU A 475 -8.57 3.23 17.32
C GLU A 475 -9.62 2.14 17.07
N ASP A 476 -10.78 2.23 17.73
CA ASP A 476 -11.87 1.27 17.56
C ASP A 476 -12.39 1.28 16.12
N LEU A 477 -12.55 2.47 15.52
CA LEU A 477 -12.94 2.61 14.11
C LEU A 477 -11.85 2.09 13.17
N TYR A 478 -10.57 2.29 13.49
CA TYR A 478 -9.46 1.81 12.66
C TYR A 478 -9.41 0.28 12.58
N HIS A 479 -9.81 -0.40 13.67
CA HIS A 479 -9.81 -1.85 13.80
C HIS A 479 -11.19 -2.51 13.62
N ASP A 480 -12.21 -1.75 13.23
CA ASP A 480 -13.54 -2.30 12.96
C ASP A 480 -13.49 -3.34 11.83
N GLN A 481 -14.32 -4.39 11.97
CA GLN A 481 -14.43 -5.49 11.00
C GLN A 481 -15.58 -5.29 10.02
N ASP A 482 -16.29 -4.16 10.07
CA ASP A 482 -17.15 -3.71 8.98
C ASP A 482 -16.38 -2.71 8.10
N PRO A 483 -16.04 -3.09 6.85
CA PRO A 483 -15.39 -2.20 5.90
C PRO A 483 -16.17 -0.92 5.57
N ASN A 484 -17.43 -0.79 5.98
CA ASN A 484 -18.23 0.43 5.83
C ASN A 484 -18.15 1.35 7.06
N VAL A 485 -17.72 0.83 8.20
CA VAL A 485 -17.53 1.59 9.45
C VAL A 485 -16.07 2.02 9.61
N GLN A 486 -15.14 1.20 9.11
CA GLN A 486 -13.71 1.40 9.30
C GLN A 486 -13.24 2.82 8.96
N ALA A 487 -12.39 3.43 9.80
CA ALA A 487 -11.91 4.79 9.58
C ALA A 487 -10.39 4.91 9.79
N TYR A 488 -9.76 5.76 8.98
CA TYR A 488 -8.30 5.96 8.93
C TYR A 488 -7.91 7.43 9.16
N GLY A 489 -8.86 8.27 9.56
CA GLY A 489 -8.64 9.70 9.74
C GLY A 489 -8.59 10.13 11.20
N GLY A 490 -9.24 11.25 11.49
CA GLY A 490 -9.10 11.94 12.77
C GLY A 490 -10.01 13.14 12.88
N ARG A 491 -9.98 13.76 14.07
CA ARG A 491 -10.60 15.04 14.35
C ARG A 491 -9.51 16.08 14.58
N MET A 492 -9.59 17.20 13.88
CA MET A 492 -8.62 18.28 13.98
C MET A 492 -9.28 19.52 14.56
N ILE A 493 -8.62 20.13 15.55
CA ILE A 493 -9.09 21.30 16.28
C ILE A 493 -8.01 22.37 16.17
N VAL A 494 -8.35 23.52 15.61
CA VAL A 494 -7.49 24.69 15.48
C VAL A 494 -7.98 25.77 16.44
N THR A 495 -7.20 26.05 17.47
CA THR A 495 -7.43 27.18 18.39
C THR A 495 -6.78 28.43 17.81
N LEU A 496 -7.55 29.50 17.66
CA LEU A 496 -7.10 30.79 17.17
C LEU A 496 -6.62 31.70 18.30
N ALA A 497 -5.83 32.72 17.99
CA ALA A 497 -5.24 33.64 18.95
C ALA A 497 -6.27 34.48 19.77
N ASP A 498 -7.52 34.55 19.32
CA ASP A 498 -8.63 35.16 20.05
C ASP A 498 -9.37 34.18 20.99
N GLY A 499 -8.91 32.92 21.05
CA GLY A 499 -9.48 31.83 21.83
C GLY A 499 -10.65 31.11 21.16
N SER A 500 -11.07 31.49 19.95
CA SER A 500 -12.07 30.75 19.19
C SER A 500 -11.50 29.47 18.57
N GLU A 501 -12.37 28.50 18.26
CA GLU A 501 -11.97 27.21 17.70
C GLU A 501 -12.63 26.97 16.34
N VAL A 502 -11.84 26.42 15.41
CA VAL A 502 -12.31 25.82 14.16
C VAL A 502 -11.98 24.33 14.24
N ALA A 503 -12.98 23.46 14.10
CA ALA A 503 -12.77 22.02 14.22
C ALA A 503 -13.64 21.24 13.22
N ASP A 504 -13.10 20.13 12.73
CA ASP A 504 -13.80 19.21 11.84
C ASP A 504 -13.22 17.79 11.98
N GLU A 505 -13.93 16.78 11.48
CA GLU A 505 -13.47 15.38 11.47
C GLU A 505 -13.61 14.74 10.09
N LYS A 506 -12.66 13.87 9.75
CA LYS A 506 -12.70 13.09 8.51
C LYS A 506 -12.38 11.64 8.78
N THR A 507 -13.20 10.72 8.26
CA THR A 507 -13.03 9.28 8.50
C THR A 507 -12.16 8.60 7.46
N ARG A 508 -12.22 9.04 6.20
CA ARG A 508 -11.53 8.41 5.07
C ARG A 508 -10.97 9.47 4.13
N ALA A 509 -9.90 9.14 3.41
CA ALA A 509 -9.38 10.00 2.37
C ALA A 509 -10.43 10.22 1.28
N ASN A 510 -10.40 11.39 0.65
CA ASN A 510 -11.28 11.76 -0.45
C ASN A 510 -11.28 10.69 -1.56
N ALA A 511 -10.09 10.26 -1.98
CA ALA A 511 -9.90 9.28 -3.05
C ALA A 511 -10.27 7.82 -2.67
N HIS A 512 -10.47 7.52 -1.38
CA HIS A 512 -10.85 6.19 -0.91
C HIS A 512 -12.19 5.75 -1.55
N PRO A 513 -12.49 4.45 -1.78
CA PRO A 513 -13.71 4.05 -2.48
C PRO A 513 -15.00 4.41 -1.71
N GLY A 514 -14.89 4.54 -0.38
CA GLY A 514 -15.92 5.11 0.49
C GLY A 514 -15.62 6.51 1.01
N GLY A 515 -14.79 7.29 0.31
CA GLY A 515 -14.49 8.69 0.61
C GLY A 515 -15.44 9.67 -0.08
N ASP A 516 -15.20 10.97 0.09
CA ASP A 516 -16.08 12.03 -0.43
C ASP A 516 -15.99 12.20 -1.96
N THR A 517 -14.80 11.99 -2.54
CA THR A 517 -14.55 12.09 -3.99
C THR A 517 -13.69 10.93 -4.48
N PRO A 518 -14.21 9.69 -4.51
CA PRO A 518 -13.46 8.53 -4.99
C PRO A 518 -12.99 8.73 -6.42
N TRP A 519 -11.70 8.53 -6.67
CA TRP A 519 -11.10 8.86 -7.97
C TRP A 519 -11.75 8.13 -9.14
N GLN A 520 -12.01 8.89 -10.20
CA GLN A 520 -12.51 8.45 -11.49
C GLN A 520 -11.43 8.65 -12.56
N ARG A 521 -11.69 8.16 -13.78
CA ARG A 521 -10.75 8.27 -14.93
C ARG A 521 -10.08 9.66 -15.07
N PRO A 522 -10.81 10.79 -15.00
CA PRO A 522 -10.19 12.11 -15.15
C PRO A 522 -9.11 12.42 -14.11
N ASP A 523 -9.21 11.88 -12.89
CA ASP A 523 -8.21 12.10 -11.84
C ASP A 523 -6.89 11.40 -12.16
N TYR A 524 -6.96 10.17 -12.70
CA TYR A 524 -5.78 9.43 -13.17
C TYR A 524 -5.10 10.13 -14.36
N GLU A 525 -5.89 10.63 -15.30
CA GLU A 525 -5.37 11.38 -16.46
C GLU A 525 -4.75 12.72 -16.03
N ALA A 526 -5.35 13.42 -15.07
CA ALA A 526 -4.82 14.65 -14.51
C ALA A 526 -3.47 14.40 -13.81
N LYS A 527 -3.38 13.34 -13.00
CA LYS A 527 -2.11 12.94 -12.38
C LYS A 527 -1.06 12.58 -13.42
N LEU A 528 -1.43 11.84 -14.48
CA LEU A 528 -0.51 11.53 -15.58
C LEU A 528 0.00 12.80 -16.25
N ALA A 529 -0.88 13.75 -16.56
CA ALA A 529 -0.51 15.03 -17.18
C ALA A 529 0.44 15.84 -16.30
N ASP A 530 0.16 15.94 -15.00
CA ASP A 530 0.97 16.69 -14.03
C ASP A 530 2.35 16.04 -13.83
N TYR A 531 2.40 14.72 -13.61
CA TYR A 531 3.65 14.03 -13.26
C TYR A 531 4.59 13.84 -14.45
N THR A 532 4.05 13.83 -15.67
CA THR A 532 4.83 13.72 -16.91
C THR A 532 5.02 15.06 -17.61
N LYS A 533 4.65 16.16 -16.94
CA LYS A 533 4.89 17.50 -17.45
C LYS A 533 6.38 17.68 -17.72
N ASP A 534 6.70 18.29 -18.87
CA ASP A 534 8.07 18.53 -19.35
C ASP A 534 8.90 17.26 -19.65
N LEU A 535 8.34 16.06 -19.46
CA LEU A 535 8.96 14.78 -19.81
C LEU A 535 8.32 14.12 -21.04
N VAL A 536 7.00 14.27 -21.20
CA VAL A 536 6.22 13.60 -22.24
C VAL A 536 5.36 14.64 -22.97
N SER A 537 5.26 14.53 -24.29
CA SER A 537 4.36 15.38 -25.07
C SER A 537 2.87 15.04 -24.89
N ASP A 538 1.97 16.01 -25.11
CA ASP A 538 0.51 15.77 -25.05
C ASP A 538 0.06 14.69 -26.05
N GLY A 539 0.68 14.66 -27.24
CA GLY A 539 0.37 13.66 -28.26
C GLY A 539 0.74 12.25 -27.82
N GLU A 540 1.87 12.09 -27.13
CA GLU A 540 2.33 10.81 -26.60
C GLU A 540 1.47 10.33 -25.41
N ARG A 541 1.09 11.25 -24.51
CA ARG A 541 0.08 10.95 -23.46
C ARG A 541 -1.23 10.46 -24.08
N ALA A 542 -1.76 11.16 -25.09
CA ALA A 542 -3.00 10.79 -25.74
C ALA A 542 -2.91 9.43 -26.46
N ARG A 543 -1.77 9.11 -27.10
CA ARG A 543 -1.50 7.78 -27.68
C ARG A 543 -1.55 6.69 -26.62
N PHE A 544 -0.86 6.91 -25.49
CA PHE A 544 -0.80 5.94 -24.40
C PHE A 544 -2.18 5.70 -23.77
N ILE A 545 -2.92 6.76 -23.45
CA ILE A 545 -4.29 6.65 -22.91
C ILE A 545 -5.17 5.83 -23.87
N LYS A 546 -5.12 6.14 -25.17
CA LYS A 546 -5.86 5.36 -26.19
C LYS A 546 -5.45 3.89 -26.23
N ALA A 547 -4.16 3.59 -26.08
CA ALA A 547 -3.67 2.20 -26.06
C ALA A 547 -4.16 1.46 -24.80
N VAL A 548 -4.15 2.11 -23.64
CA VAL A 548 -4.67 1.55 -22.39
C VAL A 548 -6.19 1.34 -22.45
N ASP A 549 -6.93 2.30 -23.02
CA ASP A 549 -8.39 2.19 -23.19
C ASP A 549 -8.78 1.02 -24.11
N GLY A 550 -8.02 0.78 -25.18
CA GLY A 550 -8.22 -0.34 -26.10
C GLY A 550 -7.49 -1.63 -25.73
N MET A 551 -6.90 -1.70 -24.52
CA MET A 551 -5.94 -2.76 -24.16
C MET A 551 -6.50 -4.18 -24.29
N ASP A 552 -7.78 -4.40 -24.00
CA ASP A 552 -8.46 -5.69 -24.14
C ASP A 552 -8.43 -6.25 -25.57
N SER A 553 -8.31 -5.37 -26.57
CA SER A 553 -8.28 -5.73 -27.98
C SER A 553 -6.87 -5.81 -28.55
N LEU A 554 -5.82 -5.49 -27.76
CA LEU A 554 -4.43 -5.53 -28.23
C LEU A 554 -3.91 -6.95 -28.38
N SER A 555 -3.29 -7.21 -29.52
CA SER A 555 -2.49 -8.41 -29.76
C SER A 555 -1.09 -8.31 -29.14
N GLY A 556 -0.39 -9.43 -29.05
CA GLY A 556 0.93 -9.51 -28.42
C GLY A 556 1.99 -8.56 -28.99
N ASP A 557 1.98 -8.33 -30.31
CA ASP A 557 2.95 -7.45 -30.96
C ASP A 557 2.65 -5.95 -30.71
N GLU A 558 1.41 -5.62 -30.35
CA GLU A 558 0.98 -4.26 -30.04
C GLU A 558 1.21 -3.89 -28.57
N LEU A 559 1.50 -4.86 -27.69
CA LEU A 559 1.68 -4.63 -26.25
C LEU A 559 2.83 -3.67 -25.90
N ALA A 560 3.81 -3.51 -26.78
CA ALA A 560 4.87 -2.51 -26.59
C ALA A 560 4.32 -1.06 -26.60
N THR A 561 3.09 -0.86 -27.09
CA THR A 561 2.42 0.44 -27.03
C THR A 561 1.90 0.79 -25.63
N ILE A 562 1.80 -0.20 -24.72
CA ILE A 562 1.56 0.00 -23.28
C ILE A 562 2.88 0.38 -22.62
N ASN A 563 3.39 1.53 -23.04
CA ASN A 563 4.57 2.21 -22.55
C ASN A 563 4.40 3.70 -22.80
N LEU A 564 5.12 4.56 -22.10
CA LEU A 564 5.26 5.97 -22.45
C LEU A 564 6.69 6.25 -22.84
N ILE A 565 6.89 7.03 -23.90
CA ILE A 565 8.21 7.48 -24.33
C ILE A 565 8.40 8.92 -23.88
N VAL A 566 9.53 9.21 -23.23
CA VAL A 566 9.88 10.57 -22.85
C VAL A 566 10.61 11.29 -23.98
N ASP A 567 10.58 12.62 -23.96
CA ASP A 567 11.30 13.45 -24.90
C ASP A 567 12.81 13.24 -24.77
N ALA A 568 13.53 13.23 -25.90
CA ALA A 568 14.95 12.93 -25.93
C ALA A 568 15.77 13.88 -25.05
N GLY A 569 16.64 13.32 -24.20
CA GLY A 569 17.53 14.09 -23.32
C GLY A 569 16.93 14.48 -21.97
N THR A 570 15.70 14.09 -21.66
CA THR A 570 15.05 14.38 -20.36
C THR A 570 15.42 13.39 -19.25
N LEU A 571 15.83 12.17 -19.60
CA LEU A 571 16.27 11.16 -18.61
C LEU A 571 17.74 11.31 -18.27
N GLU A 572 18.02 11.36 -16.97
CA GLU A 572 19.37 11.44 -16.44
C GLU A 572 19.98 10.06 -16.19
N ALA A 573 21.32 9.97 -16.28
CA ALA A 573 22.07 8.79 -15.86
C ALA A 573 22.42 8.85 -14.35
N PRO A 574 22.73 7.72 -13.71
CA PRO A 574 23.33 7.73 -12.38
C PRO A 574 24.63 8.55 -12.34
N GLU A 575 24.92 9.16 -11.20
CA GLU A 575 26.12 9.98 -11.00
C GLU A 575 27.41 9.14 -10.97
N THR A 576 27.29 7.86 -10.65
CA THR A 576 28.41 6.91 -10.51
C THR A 576 28.18 5.69 -11.38
N GLN A 577 29.27 5.00 -11.75
CA GLN A 577 29.21 3.76 -12.51
C GLN A 577 29.03 2.56 -11.58
N GLY A 578 28.06 1.71 -11.90
CA GLY A 578 27.84 0.42 -11.25
C GLY A 578 28.66 -0.71 -11.88
N ILE A 579 28.26 -1.96 -11.59
CA ILE A 579 28.89 -3.17 -12.15
C ILE A 579 28.33 -3.58 -13.51
N TYR A 580 27.28 -2.91 -13.99
CA TYR A 580 26.52 -3.20 -15.20
C TYR A 580 26.80 -2.19 -16.31
#